data_AF-A0A3B9PXH7-F1
#
_entry.id   AF-A0A3B9PXH7-F1
#
_cell.length_a   1.000
_cell.length_b   1.000
_cell.length_c   1.000
_cell.angle_alpha   90.00
_cell.angle_beta   90.00
_cell.angle_gamma   90.00
#
_symmetry.space_group_name_H-M   'P 1'
#
loop_
_entity.id
_entity.type
_entity.pdbx_description
1 polymer ?
#
loop_
_entity_poly.entity_id
_entity_poly.type
_entity_poly.pdbx_seq_one_letter_code
_entity_poly.pdbx_strand_id
1 'polypeptide(L)' 'MDRAEAAYIGNSNSLKFHMSDCEYAKKIAESNIVYLESREDAIQRGYQPCKVCNP' A
#
# COMPACT_ATOMS: atom_id res chain seq x y z
N MET A 1 12.92 16.24 11.36
CA MET A 1 12.67 14.78 11.45
C MET A 1 11.32 14.57 10.78
N ASP A 2 11.35 14.61 9.46
CA ASP A 2 10.17 14.87 8.65
C ASP A 2 9.48 13.53 8.42
N ARG A 3 8.46 13.33 9.26
CA ARG A 3 7.51 12.22 9.25
C ARG A 3 6.73 12.30 7.95
N ALA A 4 7.29 11.78 6.86
CA ALA A 4 6.52 11.53 5.66
C ALA A 4 5.51 10.44 6.01
N GLU A 5 4.26 10.85 6.26
CA GLU A 5 3.11 9.96 6.35
C GLU A 5 2.95 9.27 5.01
N ALA A 6 3.71 8.18 4.84
CA ALA A 6 3.60 7.24 3.76
C ALA A 6 2.19 6.63 3.82
N ALA A 7 1.20 7.28 3.21
CA ALA A 7 -0.12 6.71 3.03
C ALA A 7 0.05 5.45 2.15
N TYR A 8 0.02 4.28 2.79
CA TYR A 8 0.15 3.02 2.08
C TYR A 8 -1.20 2.66 1.47
N ILE A 9 -1.19 2.28 0.20
CA ILE A 9 -2.36 1.86 -0.55
C ILE A 9 -2.29 0.34 -0.73
N GLY A 10 -3.15 -0.36 -0.01
CA GLY A 10 -3.43 -1.78 -0.14
C GLY A 10 -4.37 -2.08 -1.30
N ASN A 11 -4.17 -3.25 -1.91
CA ASN A 11 -5.06 -3.86 -2.87
C ASN A 11 -5.72 -5.07 -2.21
N SER A 12 -7.02 -5.02 -1.96
CA SER A 12 -7.77 -6.12 -1.32
C SER A 12 -7.85 -7.39 -2.18
N ASN A 13 -7.73 -7.27 -3.50
CA ASN A 13 -7.82 -8.37 -4.45
C ASN A 13 -6.51 -9.17 -4.54
N SER A 14 -5.37 -8.49 -4.61
CA SER A 14 -4.04 -9.13 -4.72
C SER A 14 -3.31 -9.22 -3.37
N LEU A 15 -3.87 -8.62 -2.32
CA LEU A 15 -3.24 -8.48 -0.99
C LEU A 15 -1.85 -7.85 -1.11
N LYS A 16 -1.68 -6.86 -1.99
CA LYS A 16 -0.42 -6.13 -2.13
C LYS A 16 -0.60 -4.71 -1.66
N PHE A 17 0.36 -4.18 -0.91
CA PHE A 17 0.36 -2.77 -0.56
C PHE A 17 1.48 -2.03 -1.27
N HIS A 18 1.20 -0.77 -1.54
CA HIS A 18 1.98 0.13 -2.36
C HIS A 18 2.15 1.45 -1.62
N MET A 19 3.17 2.24 -1.94
CA MET A 19 3.20 3.65 -1.53
C MET A 19 2.22 4.49 -2.36
N SER A 20 1.79 5.62 -1.81
CA SER A 20 0.98 6.64 -2.50
C SER A 20 1.55 7.09 -3.84
N ASP A 21 2.88 7.12 -3.98
CA ASP A 21 3.56 7.51 -5.21
C ASP A 21 3.66 6.38 -6.26
N CYS A 22 3.30 5.15 -5.90
CA CYS A 22 3.48 3.99 -6.79
C CYS A 22 2.53 4.04 -8.00
N GLU A 23 3.08 3.86 -9.20
CA GLU A 23 2.29 3.75 -10.44
C GLU A 23 1.26 2.62 -10.41
N TYR A 24 1.56 1.53 -9.69
CA TYR A 24 0.65 0.40 -9.56
C TYR A 24 -0.50 0.71 -8.63
N ALA A 25 -0.29 1.57 -7.62
CA ALA A 25 -1.37 2.03 -6.75
C ALA A 25 -2.45 2.76 -7.54
N LYS A 26 -2.04 3.58 -8.53
CA LYS A 26 -2.94 4.30 -9.44
C LYS A 26 -3.70 3.38 -10.41
N LYS A 27 -3.22 2.14 -10.60
CA LYS A 27 -3.87 1.12 -11.45
C LYS A 27 -4.84 0.24 -10.65
N ILE A 28 -4.85 0.34 -9.32
CA ILE A 28 -5.82 -0.39 -8.48
C ILE A 28 -7.19 0.25 -8.70
N ALA A 29 -8.20 -0.57 -8.96
CA ALA A 29 -9.58 -0.11 -9.00
C ALA A 29 -9.98 0.48 -7.64
N GLU A 30 -10.64 1.63 -7.62
CA GLU A 30 -11.02 2.35 -6.39
C GLU A 30 -11.79 1.46 -5.40
N SER A 31 -12.61 0.54 -5.89
CA SER A 31 -13.33 -0.45 -5.06
C SER A 31 -12.41 -1.43 -4.31
N ASN A 32 -11.19 -1.64 -4.81
CA ASN A 32 -10.19 -2.55 -4.24
C ASN A 32 -9.06 -1.79 -3.51
N ILE A 33 -9.10 -0.45 -3.49
CA ILE A 33 -8.15 0.39 -2.75
C ILE A 33 -8.47 0.30 -1.26
N VAL A 34 -7.45 -0.03 -0.48
CA VAL A 34 -7.51 -0.07 0.99
C VAL A 34 -6.45 0.87 1.51
N TYR A 35 -6.85 1.92 2.23
CA TYR A 35 -5.88 2.80 2.88
C TYR A 35 -5.32 2.13 4.13
N LEU A 36 -4.01 2.07 4.21
CA LEU A 36 -3.25 1.45 5.28
C LEU A 36 -2.44 2.54 5.99
N GLU A 37 -2.56 2.55 7.32
CA GLU A 37 -1.94 3.57 8.18
C GLU A 37 -0.44 3.33 8.35
N SER A 38 -0.02 2.07 8.25
CA SER A 38 1.38 1.67 8.45
C SER A 38 1.71 0.38 7.72
N ARG A 39 2.98 0.26 7.35
CA ARG A 39 3.56 -0.96 6.77
C ARG A 39 3.33 -2.18 7.65
N GLU A 40 3.45 -2.02 8.96
CA GLU A 40 3.29 -3.11 9.92
C GLU A 40 1.85 -3.62 9.95
N ASP A 41 0.86 -2.72 9.96
CA ASP A 41 -0.57 -3.07 9.87
C ASP A 41 -0.87 -3.84 8.57
N ALA A 42 -0.30 -3.36 7.45
CA ALA A 42 -0.40 -4.04 6.17
C ALA A 42 0.11 -5.48 6.23
N ILE A 43 1.32 -5.69 6.75
CA ILE A 43 1.93 -7.02 6.86
C ILE A 43 1.13 -7.90 7.84
N GLN A 44 0.68 -7.34 8.96
CA GLN A 44 -0.10 -8.08 9.95
C GLN A 44 -1.46 -8.53 9.39
N ARG A 45 -2.05 -7.73 8.50
CA ARG A 45 -3.26 -8.08 7.75
C ARG A 45 -3.02 -9.03 6.58
N GLY A 46 -1.77 -9.45 6.34
CA GLY A 46 -1.40 -10.38 5.28
C GLY A 46 -1.12 -9.71 3.93
N TYR A 47 -0.98 -8.38 3.89
CA TYR A 47 -0.58 -7.68 2.67
C TYR A 47 0.92 -7.81 2.43
N GLN A 48 1.29 -8.04 1.18
CA GLN A 48 2.67 -8.12 0.73
C GLN A 48 3.17 -6.78 0.19
N PRO A 49 4.41 -6.37 0.51
CA PRO A 49 4.99 -5.16 -0.05
C PRO A 49 5.15 -5.30 -1.56
N CYS A 50 4.82 -4.25 -2.30
CA CYS A 50 5.10 -4.21 -3.72
C CYS A 50 6.61 -4.15 -3.96
N LYS A 51 7.14 -5.15 -4.68
CA LYS A 51 8.57 -5.24 -5.04
C LYS A 51 9.08 -4.07 -5.89
N VAL A 52 8.18 -3.28 -6.49
CA VAL A 52 8.55 -2.16 -7.36
C VAL A 52 8.77 -0.89 -6.54
N CYS A 53 7.80 -0.50 -5.73
CA CYS A 53 7.95 0.69 -4.88
C CYS A 53 8.69 0.43 -3.56
N ASN A 54 9.02 -0.85 -3.25
CA ASN A 54 9.70 -1.29 -2.02
C ASN A 54 9.31 -0.48 -0.77
N PRO A 55 8.02 -0.53 -0.37
CA PRO A 55 7.52 0.14 0.81
C PRO A 55 7.97 -0.54 2.12
#